data_AF-A0A3M1JCI5-F1
#
_entry.id   AF-A0A3M1JCI5-F1
#
_cell.length_a   1.000
_cell.length_b   1.000
_cell.length_c   1.000
_cell.angle_alpha   90.00
_cell.angle_beta   90.00
_cell.angle_gamma   90.00
#
_symmetry.space_group_name_H-M   'P 1'
#
loop_
_entity.id
_entity.type
_entity.pdbx_description
1 polymer ?
#
loop_
_entity_poly.entity_id
_entity_poly.type
_entity_poly.pdbx_seq_one_letter_code
_entity_poly.pdbx_strand_id
1 'polypeptide(L)'
;MTLVAPNDLHYVLVEDPFPAGTEGIDTSLATTSIVGEAPSIERTDRTDPWGTGYWWFSHAELRDEKAVLFATFLPKGTYVYRYQIRASLPGEFNVIPTHAEQMYFPEVFGRGDGGLFRVE
;
A
#
# COMPACT_ATOMS: atom_id res chain seq x y z
N MET A 1 3.17 4.60 -0.77
CA MET A 1 3.31 3.81 -2.01
C MET A 1 2.59 4.51 -3.17
N THR A 2 3.16 4.47 -4.38
CA THR A 2 2.52 4.95 -5.62
C THR A 2 2.38 3.80 -6.60
N LEU A 3 1.16 3.55 -7.09
CA LEU A 3 0.83 2.53 -8.07
C LEU A 3 0.40 3.21 -9.38
N VAL A 4 1.00 2.80 -10.49
CA VAL A 4 0.66 3.31 -11.83
C VAL A 4 0.07 2.17 -12.65
N ALA A 5 -1.21 2.27 -12.99
CA ALA A 5 -1.93 1.31 -13.83
C ALA A 5 -2.10 1.91 -15.24
N PRO A 6 -1.32 1.46 -16.25
CA PRO A 6 -1.43 1.98 -17.61
C PRO A 6 -2.71 1.53 -18.33
N ASN A 7 -3.30 0.41 -17.90
CA ASN A 7 -4.53 -0.18 -18.42
C ASN A 7 -5.51 -0.44 -17.27
N ASP A 8 -6.76 -0.73 -17.61
CA ASP A 8 -7.75 -1.19 -16.64
C ASP A 8 -7.38 -2.62 -16.18
N LEU A 9 -7.35 -2.85 -14.88
CA LEU A 9 -6.90 -4.11 -14.26
C LEU A 9 -8.02 -4.74 -13.42
N HIS A 10 -7.99 -6.07 -13.31
CA HIS A 10 -8.97 -6.84 -12.55
C HIS A 10 -8.28 -7.73 -11.51
N TYR A 11 -8.88 -7.83 -10.32
CA TYR A 11 -8.37 -8.66 -9.21
C TYR A 11 -6.89 -8.37 -8.91
N VAL A 12 -6.57 -7.09 -8.72
CA VAL A 12 -5.23 -6.63 -8.41
C VAL A 12 -4.91 -6.91 -6.95
N LEU A 13 -3.78 -7.59 -6.73
CA LEU A 13 -3.13 -7.76 -5.44
C LEU A 13 -1.90 -6.87 -5.42
N VAL A 14 -1.76 -6.06 -4.37
CA VAL A 14 -0.53 -5.30 -4.10
C VAL A 14 0.00 -5.73 -2.75
N GLU A 15 1.26 -6.14 -2.71
CA GLU A 15 1.99 -6.47 -1.50
C GLU A 15 3.15 -5.49 -1.33
N ASP A 16 3.19 -4.84 -0.16
CA ASP A 16 4.23 -3.89 0.20
C ASP A 16 4.89 -4.34 1.52
N PRO A 17 5.98 -5.11 1.46
CA PRO A 17 6.65 -5.61 2.65
C PRO A 17 7.31 -4.50 3.46
N PHE A 18 7.17 -4.58 4.78
CA PHE A 18 7.79 -3.63 5.68
C PHE A 18 9.27 -3.99 5.95
N PRO A 19 10.14 -2.97 6.12
CA PRO A 19 11.48 -3.21 6.65
C PRO A 19 11.41 -3.93 8.00
N ALA A 20 12.32 -4.87 8.26
CA ALA A 20 12.29 -5.71 9.47
C ALA A 20 12.40 -4.92 10.81
N GLY A 21 12.90 -3.68 10.78
CA GLY A 21 12.95 -2.80 11.97
C GLY A 21 11.68 -1.98 12.20
N THR A 22 10.64 -2.20 11.39
CA THR A 22 9.39 -1.44 11.42
C THR A 22 8.19 -2.37 11.57
N GLU A 23 7.09 -1.83 12.10
CA GLU A 23 5.84 -2.53 12.32
C GLU A 23 4.67 -1.68 11.77
N GLY A 24 3.70 -2.33 11.13
CA GLY A 24 2.49 -1.67 10.66
C GLY A 24 1.66 -1.15 11.83
N ILE A 25 1.27 0.13 11.80
CA ILE A 25 0.31 0.64 12.77
C ILE A 25 -1.09 0.35 12.23
N ASP A 26 -1.74 -0.71 12.72
CA ASP A 26 -3.15 -0.94 12.44
C ASP A 26 -4.02 0.00 13.27
N THR A 27 -4.59 1.01 12.60
CA THR A 27 -5.48 2.00 13.22
C THR A 27 -6.94 1.54 13.31
N SER A 28 -7.28 0.31 12.87
CA SER A 28 -8.63 -0.25 12.97
C SER A 28 -8.98 -0.76 14.38
N LEU A 29 -7.98 -0.89 15.26
CA LEU A 29 -8.15 -1.32 16.64
C LEU A 29 -8.64 -0.16 17.52
N ALA A 30 -9.82 -0.33 18.12
CA ALA A 30 -10.52 0.65 18.98
C ALA A 30 -9.79 1.03 20.30
N THR A 31 -8.54 0.61 20.49
CA THR A 31 -7.75 0.83 21.71
C THR A 31 -6.47 1.64 21.48
N THR A 32 -6.11 1.94 20.23
CA THR A 32 -4.97 2.82 19.95
C THR A 32 -5.42 4.27 20.05
N SER A 33 -4.96 4.95 21.10
CA SER A 33 -5.16 6.37 21.30
C SER A 33 -4.64 7.14 20.09
N ILE A 34 -5.50 7.97 19.52
CA ILE A 34 -5.31 8.90 18.39
C ILE A 34 -3.89 9.49 18.36
N VAL A 35 -3.01 8.92 17.54
CA VAL A 35 -1.79 9.56 17.02
C VAL A 35 -1.50 8.95 15.64
N GLY A 36 -2.32 9.24 14.64
CA GLY A 36 -2.08 8.78 13.28
C GLY A 36 -3.20 9.12 12.30
N GLU A 37 -2.83 9.51 11.09
CA GLU A 37 -3.78 9.68 9.97
C GLU A 37 -4.21 8.29 9.51
N ALA A 38 -5.52 8.06 9.35
CA ALA A 38 -6.02 6.80 8.83
C ALA A 38 -5.42 6.53 7.44
N PRO A 39 -5.19 5.26 7.06
CA PRO A 39 -4.68 4.95 5.74
C PRO A 39 -5.63 5.54 4.67
N SER A 40 -5.05 6.27 3.73
CA SER A 40 -5.80 7.02 2.71
C SER A 40 -5.35 6.64 1.31
N ILE A 41 -6.34 6.64 0.40
CA ILE A 41 -6.15 6.30 -1.00
C ILE A 41 -6.55 7.52 -1.82
N GLU A 42 -5.61 8.02 -2.60
CA GLU A 42 -5.81 9.16 -3.46
C GLU A 42 -5.46 8.79 -4.90
N ARG A 43 -6.34 9.12 -5.84
CA ARG A 43 -6.03 9.03 -7.27
C ARG A 43 -5.48 10.38 -7.72
N THR A 44 -4.23 10.41 -8.17
CA THR A 44 -3.51 11.66 -8.44
C THR A 44 -3.60 12.10 -9.90
N ASP A 45 -3.95 11.22 -10.84
CA ASP A 45 -4.02 11.56 -12.27
C ASP A 45 -5.28 12.33 -12.68
N ARG A 46 -6.31 12.37 -11.84
CA ARG A 46 -7.55 13.11 -12.11
C ARG A 46 -8.16 13.65 -10.82
N THR A 47 -8.58 14.92 -10.83
CA THR A 47 -9.42 15.47 -9.76
C THR A 47 -10.81 14.84 -9.87
N ASP A 48 -11.15 13.94 -8.95
CA ASP A 48 -12.49 13.34 -8.89
C ASP A 48 -13.50 14.37 -8.33
N PRO A 49 -14.51 14.81 -9.12
CA PRO A 49 -15.49 15.79 -8.65
C PRO A 49 -16.50 15.22 -7.63
N TRP A 50 -16.54 13.89 -7.46
CA TRP A 50 -17.56 13.17 -6.68
C TRP A 50 -17.09 12.61 -5.34
N GLY A 51 -15.94 13.06 -4.84
CA GLY A 51 -15.51 12.78 -3.47
C GLY A 51 -14.66 11.52 -3.34
N THR A 52 -13.68 11.67 -2.45
CA THR A 52 -12.71 10.72 -1.89
C THR A 52 -12.76 9.25 -2.34
N GLY A 53 -11.59 8.80 -2.78
CA GLY A 53 -11.22 7.51 -3.36
C GLY A 53 -11.40 6.22 -2.57
N TYR A 54 -12.44 6.14 -1.74
CA TYR A 54 -12.68 5.00 -0.85
C TYR A 54 -13.12 3.70 -1.58
N TRP A 55 -13.37 3.74 -2.89
CA TRP A 55 -14.01 2.62 -3.62
C TRP A 55 -13.08 1.82 -4.53
N TRP A 56 -11.81 2.22 -4.71
CA TRP A 56 -10.92 1.54 -5.67
C TRP A 56 -10.28 0.27 -5.10
N PHE A 57 -9.94 0.27 -3.81
CA PHE A 57 -9.46 -0.93 -3.14
C PHE A 57 -10.59 -1.46 -2.26
N SER A 58 -11.03 -2.66 -2.59
CA SER A 58 -12.09 -3.38 -1.88
C SER A 58 -11.68 -3.82 -0.48
N HIS A 59 -10.39 -4.04 -0.24
CA HIS A 59 -9.87 -4.49 1.05
C HIS A 59 -8.41 -4.08 1.21
N ALA A 60 -8.04 -3.67 2.42
CA ALA A 60 -6.66 -3.36 2.80
C ALA A 60 -6.35 -4.03 4.14
N GLU A 61 -5.28 -4.82 4.18
CA GLU A 61 -4.78 -5.46 5.40
C GLU A 61 -3.39 -4.91 5.72
N LEU A 62 -3.26 -4.27 6.88
CA LEU A 62 -1.96 -3.95 7.46
C LEU A 62 -1.58 -5.12 8.37
N ARG A 63 -0.63 -5.94 7.92
CA ARG A 63 -0.05 -7.04 8.70
C ARG A 63 1.25 -6.56 9.34
N ASP A 64 1.74 -7.29 10.32
CA ASP A 64 3.00 -6.97 11.02
C ASP A 64 4.19 -6.82 10.04
N GLU A 65 4.22 -7.66 9.01
CA GLU A 65 5.32 -7.79 8.05
C GLU A 65 5.10 -7.07 6.70
N LYS A 66 3.86 -6.67 6.37
CA LYS A 66 3.52 -6.09 5.06
C LYS A 66 2.14 -5.43 5.03
N ALA A 67 1.98 -4.45 4.14
CA ALA A 67 0.66 -3.99 3.70
C ALA A 67 0.20 -4.81 2.50
N VAL A 68 -1.06 -5.26 2.52
CA VAL A 68 -1.70 -5.97 1.41
C VAL A 68 -2.94 -5.20 0.97
N LEU A 69 -3.00 -4.82 -0.30
CA LEU A 69 -4.16 -4.15 -0.89
C LEU A 69 -4.79 -5.05 -1.94
N PHE A 70 -6.11 -5.11 -1.93
CA PHE A 70 -6.89 -5.87 -2.91
C PHE A 70 -7.92 -4.98 -3.60
N ALA A 71 -7.92 -5.02 -4.93
CA ALA A 71 -8.88 -4.32 -5.77
C ALA A 71 -9.50 -5.29 -6.79
N THR A 72 -10.82 -5.51 -6.68
CA THR A 72 -11.56 -6.30 -7.69
C THR A 72 -11.50 -5.66 -9.08
N PHE A 73 -11.53 -4.32 -9.15
CA PHE A 73 -11.42 -3.57 -10.39
C PHE A 73 -10.67 -2.27 -10.14
N LEU A 74 -9.59 -2.05 -10.88
CA LEU A 74 -8.76 -0.86 -10.80
C LEU A 74 -8.67 -0.23 -12.19
N PRO A 75 -9.36 0.90 -12.45
CA PRO A 75 -9.25 1.57 -13.73
C PRO A 75 -7.84 2.13 -13.96
N LYS A 76 -7.49 2.40 -15.21
CA LYS A 76 -6.21 3.03 -15.52
C LYS A 76 -6.07 4.37 -14.79
N GLY A 77 -4.89 4.60 -14.21
CA GLY A 77 -4.64 5.79 -13.39
C GLY A 77 -3.41 5.67 -12.50
N THR A 78 -3.17 6.70 -11.70
CA THR A 78 -2.10 6.75 -10.70
C THR A 78 -2.72 6.86 -9.32
N TYR A 79 -2.40 5.91 -8.46
CA TYR A 79 -2.94 5.79 -7.11
C TYR A 79 -1.82 5.96 -6.09
N VAL A 80 -2.05 6.78 -5.09
CA VAL A 80 -1.16 6.96 -3.95
C VAL A 80 -1.84 6.36 -2.73
N TYR A 81 -1.21 5.32 -2.17
CA TYR A 81 -1.61 4.71 -0.91
C TYR A 81 -0.70 5.23 0.20
N ARG A 82 -1.29 5.89 1.20
CA ARG A 82 -0.58 6.43 2.37
C ARG A 82 -0.94 5.59 3.57
N TYR A 83 0.08 5.07 4.25
CA TYR A 83 -0.04 4.32 5.49
C TYR A 83 1.10 4.71 6.43
N GLN A 84 0.93 4.39 7.71
CA GLN A 84 1.92 4.68 8.73
C GLN A 84 2.56 3.39 9.23
N ILE A 85 3.87 3.44 9.43
CA ILE A 85 4.66 2.38 10.07
C ILE A 85 5.39 2.98 11.25
N ARG A 86 5.54 2.19 12.31
CA ARG A 86 6.34 2.55 13.47
C ARG A 86 7.72 1.94 13.33
N ALA A 87 8.76 2.75 13.52
CA ALA A 87 10.11 2.25 13.67
C ALA A 87 10.35 1.78 15.12
N SER A 88 10.71 0.51 15.29
CA SER A 88 10.81 -0.13 16.62
C SER A 88 12.23 -0.57 16.97
N LEU A 89 13.04 -0.95 15.98
CA LEU A 89 14.40 -1.45 16.21
C LEU A 89 15.42 -0.62 15.42
N PRO A 90 16.41 0.02 16.07
CA PRO A 90 17.47 0.76 15.39
C PRO A 90 18.40 -0.19 14.61
N GLY A 91 18.77 0.21 13.40
CA GLY A 91 19.59 -0.59 12.50
C GLY A 91 19.37 -0.28 11.02
N GLU A 92 20.14 -0.95 10.16
CA GLU A 92 20.00 -0.89 8.71
C GLU A 92 19.36 -2.19 8.20
N PHE A 93 18.23 -2.05 7.50
CA PHE A 93 17.42 -3.17 7.03
C PHE A 93 17.24 -3.09 5.51
N ASN A 94 17.33 -4.25 4.85
CA ASN A 94 16.96 -4.37 3.45
C ASN A 94 15.43 -4.39 3.32
N VAL A 95 14.90 -3.57 2.43
CA VAL A 95 13.48 -3.50 2.12
C VAL A 95 13.20 -4.36 0.90
N ILE A 96 12.31 -5.33 1.07
CA ILE A 96 11.81 -6.10 -0.06
C ILE A 96 10.97 -5.16 -0.93
N PRO A 97 11.22 -5.09 -2.25
CA PRO A 97 10.45 -4.21 -3.13
C PRO A 97 8.96 -4.55 -3.09
N THR A 98 8.13 -3.51 -3.17
CA THR A 98 6.70 -3.64 -3.42
C THR A 98 6.43 -4.46 -4.69
N HIS A 99 5.45 -5.34 -4.65
CA HIS A 99 5.02 -6.16 -5.79
C HIS A 99 3.52 -6.01 -6.01
N ALA A 100 3.10 -5.84 -7.25
CA ALA A 100 1.70 -5.73 -7.64
C ALA A 100 1.43 -6.67 -8.82
N GLU A 101 0.34 -7.43 -8.79
CA GLU A 101 -0.02 -8.35 -9.86
C GLU A 101 -1.54 -8.55 -9.97
N GLN A 102 -2.00 -9.04 -11.13
CA GLN A 102 -3.36 -9.59 -11.24
C GLN A 102 -3.37 -11.03 -10.76
N MET A 103 -4.21 -11.36 -9.78
CA MET A 103 -4.28 -12.71 -9.17
C MET A 103 -4.50 -13.84 -10.19
N TYR A 104 -5.24 -13.55 -11.25
CA TYR A 104 -5.59 -14.54 -12.28
C TYR A 104 -4.78 -14.40 -13.58
N PHE A 105 -3.93 -13.37 -13.67
CA PHE A 105 -3.07 -13.10 -14.83
C PHE A 105 -1.68 -12.66 -14.31
N PRO A 106 -0.89 -13.58 -13.74
CA PRO A 106 0.39 -13.24 -13.08
C PRO A 106 1.44 -12.68 -14.03
N GLU A 107 1.26 -12.82 -15.34
CA GLU A 107 2.07 -12.16 -16.36
C GLU A 107 1.93 -10.63 -16.36
N VAL A 108 0.84 -10.11 -15.78
CA VAL A 108 0.63 -8.67 -15.58
C VAL A 108 1.00 -8.31 -14.15
N PHE A 109 2.26 -7.90 -13.99
CA PHE A 109 2.79 -7.46 -12.72
C PHE A 109 3.61 -6.18 -12.85
N GLY A 110 3.79 -5.50 -11.72
CA GLY A 110 4.70 -4.39 -11.53
C GLY A 110 5.50 -4.61 -10.24
N ARG A 111 6.77 -4.25 -10.26
CA ARG A 111 7.65 -4.34 -9.10
C ARG A 111 8.28 -2.98 -8.86
N GLY A 112 8.28 -2.54 -7.61
CA GLY A 112 9.00 -1.35 -7.18
C GLY A 112 10.50 -1.59 -7.08
N ASP A 113 11.21 -0.55 -6.66
CA ASP A 113 12.62 -0.66 -6.32
C ASP A 113 12.79 -1.17 -4.88
N GLY A 114 13.83 -1.98 -4.67
CA GLY A 114 14.30 -2.32 -3.34
C GLY A 114 15.13 -1.18 -2.77
N GLY A 115 15.26 -1.13 -1.44
CA GLY A 115 16.02 -0.08 -0.79
C GLY A 115 16.68 -0.54 0.51
N LEU A 116 17.60 0.29 0.99
CA LEU A 116 18.08 0.22 2.36
C LEU A 116 17.28 1.22 3.20
N PHE A 117 16.73 0.74 4.31
CA PHE A 117 16.01 1.56 5.26
C PHE A 117 16.76 1.58 6.58
N ARG A 118 17.09 2.78 7.04
CA ARG A 118 17.83 3.00 8.28
C ARG A 118 16.89 3.57 9.33
N VAL A 119 16.86 2.90 10.48
CA VAL A 119 16.18 3.35 11.69
C VAL A 119 17.23 3.87 12.65
N GLU A 120 17.05 5.11 13.11
CA GLU A 120 17.91 5.79 14.10
C GLU A 120 17.20 5.96 15.45
#